data_AF-A0A108U6Y1-F1
#
_entry.id   AF-A0A108U6Y1-F1
#
_cell.length_a   1.000
_cell.length_b   1.000
_cell.length_c   1.000
_cell.angle_alpha   90.00
_cell.angle_beta   90.00
_cell.angle_gamma   90.00
#
_symmetry.space_group_name_H-M   'P 1'
#
loop_
_entity.id
_entity.type
_entity.pdbx_description
1 polymer ?
#
loop_
_entity_poly.entity_id
_entity_poly.type
_entity_poly.pdbx_seq_one_letter_code
_entity_poly.pdbx_strand_id
1 'polypeptide(L)'
;MKTAMRLCLGGAWVLLAASVAAEPPSSTPVGDIGAGSPCESIGEVRGLKLGGDGFLAVRAGPGSEHALLDKLGNGRRVYLCRGEGRWVSVLYPAPGSKDARCLAESADIGKYRGPCKSGWVHWSWIEIIAG
;
A
#
# COMPACT_ATOMS: atom_id res chain seq x y z
N MET A 1 -25.26 -24.01 -60.52
CA MET A 1 -25.65 -25.43 -60.62
C MET A 1 -24.86 -26.19 -59.56
N LYS A 2 -25.56 -26.80 -58.57
CA LYS A 2 -25.24 -27.90 -57.62
C LYS A 2 -23.76 -28.09 -57.19
N THR A 3 -23.40 -28.12 -55.91
CA THR A 3 -23.70 -29.17 -54.88
C THR A 3 -23.24 -28.61 -53.49
N ALA A 4 -24.07 -28.44 -52.45
CA ALA A 4 -24.44 -29.40 -51.38
C ALA A 4 -23.21 -30.07 -50.69
N MET A 5 -23.05 -30.33 -49.39
CA MET A 5 -23.89 -30.39 -48.20
C MET A 5 -22.99 -30.89 -47.02
N ARG A 6 -23.19 -30.36 -45.80
CA ARG A 6 -22.94 -30.91 -44.43
C ARG A 6 -21.64 -31.66 -44.10
N LEU A 7 -21.03 -31.29 -42.97
CA LEU A 7 -21.07 -32.13 -41.75
C LEU A 7 -20.73 -31.32 -40.48
N CYS A 8 -21.52 -31.55 -39.44
CA CYS A 8 -21.40 -30.97 -38.11
C CYS A 8 -20.26 -31.64 -37.34
N LEU A 9 -19.37 -30.86 -36.72
CA LEU A 9 -18.68 -31.28 -35.50
C LEU A 9 -18.81 -30.16 -34.47
N GLY A 10 -19.56 -30.43 -33.41
CA GLY A 10 -19.72 -29.53 -32.28
C GLY A 10 -18.38 -29.34 -31.58
N GLY A 11 -17.88 -28.10 -31.60
CA GLY A 11 -16.74 -27.71 -30.78
C GLY A 11 -17.21 -27.54 -29.35
N ALA A 12 -16.81 -28.46 -28.48
CA ALA A 12 -16.99 -28.34 -27.04
C ALA A 12 -16.29 -27.07 -26.55
N TRP A 13 -17.08 -26.11 -26.05
CA TRP A 13 -16.57 -24.93 -25.38
C TRP A 13 -16.00 -25.36 -24.02
N VAL A 14 -14.68 -25.56 -23.97
CA VAL A 14 -13.99 -25.72 -22.69
C VAL A 14 -13.89 -24.33 -22.07
N LEU A 15 -14.76 -24.07 -21.09
CA LEU A 15 -14.62 -22.92 -20.21
C LEU A 15 -13.37 -23.13 -19.36
N LEU A 16 -12.23 -22.59 -19.78
CA LEU A 16 -11.08 -22.40 -18.89
C LEU A 16 -11.51 -21.39 -17.82
N ALA A 17 -11.87 -21.90 -16.65
CA ALA A 17 -11.95 -21.07 -15.45
C ALA A 17 -10.53 -20.59 -15.12
N ALA A 18 -10.20 -19.36 -15.51
CA ALA A 18 -8.99 -18.70 -15.05
C ALA A 18 -9.14 -18.45 -13.54
N SER A 19 -8.48 -19.28 -12.73
CA SER A 19 -8.26 -18.96 -11.32
C SER A 19 -7.43 -17.69 -11.27
N VAL A 20 -8.08 -16.55 -11.04
CA VAL A 20 -7.40 -15.32 -10.65
C VAL A 20 -6.84 -15.57 -9.25
N ALA A 21 -5.60 -16.07 -9.19
CA ALA A 21 -4.82 -15.94 -7.98
C ALA A 21 -4.67 -14.43 -7.74
N ALA A 22 -5.27 -13.93 -6.66
CA ALA A 22 -5.06 -12.56 -6.24
C ALA A 22 -3.55 -12.39 -6.01
N GLU A 23 -2.87 -11.73 -6.95
CA GLU A 23 -1.48 -11.36 -6.77
C GLU A 23 -1.40 -10.57 -5.45
N PRO A 24 -0.48 -10.93 -4.53
CA PRO A 24 -0.28 -10.15 -3.31
C PRO A 24 -0.08 -8.69 -3.73
N PRO A 25 -0.63 -7.71 -2.97
CA PRO A 25 -0.66 -6.32 -3.40
C PRO A 25 0.74 -5.92 -3.84
N SER A 26 0.91 -5.78 -5.16
CA SER A 26 2.17 -5.43 -5.77
C SER A 26 2.63 -4.16 -5.08
N SER A 27 3.75 -4.22 -4.37
CA SER A 27 4.34 -3.06 -3.70
C SER A 27 4.70 -2.06 -4.79
N THR A 28 3.77 -1.14 -5.10
CA THR A 28 4.10 0.06 -5.87
C THR A 28 5.30 0.68 -5.18
N PRO A 29 6.44 0.84 -5.88
CA PRO A 29 7.61 1.46 -5.27
C PRO A 29 7.22 2.86 -4.83
N VAL A 30 7.02 3.02 -3.54
CA VAL A 30 7.02 4.35 -2.93
C VAL A 30 8.47 4.81 -3.10
N GLY A 31 8.67 6.01 -3.65
CA GLY A 31 10.01 6.59 -3.75
C GLY A 31 10.71 6.64 -2.39
N ASP A 32 11.97 7.07 -2.33
CA ASP A 32 12.82 6.99 -1.13
C ASP A 32 12.07 7.22 0.20
N ILE A 33 11.80 6.14 0.95
CA ILE A 33 11.10 6.24 2.22
C ILE A 33 12.06 6.38 3.40
N GLY A 34 13.36 6.63 3.15
CA GLY A 34 14.37 6.76 4.20
C GLY A 34 15.76 6.26 3.88
N ALA A 35 16.43 6.80 2.87
CA ALA A 35 17.89 6.79 2.91
C ALA A 35 18.38 7.61 4.12
N GLY A 36 18.97 6.95 5.12
CA GLY A 36 19.75 7.60 6.19
C GLY A 36 19.08 7.77 7.56
N SER A 37 17.86 7.30 7.80
CA SER A 37 17.27 7.27 9.15
C SER A 37 16.47 6.00 9.39
N PRO A 38 16.78 5.22 10.45
CA PRO A 38 15.99 4.04 10.80
C PRO A 38 14.58 4.47 11.20
N CYS A 39 13.59 3.65 10.84
CA CYS A 39 12.18 3.90 11.17
C CYS A 39 11.89 3.61 12.65
N GLU A 40 12.48 4.39 13.56
CA GLU A 40 12.55 4.08 14.99
C GLU A 40 11.35 4.59 15.79
N SER A 41 10.79 5.72 15.39
CA SER A 41 9.63 6.27 16.09
C SER A 41 8.33 5.58 15.66
N ILE A 42 7.41 5.39 16.61
CA ILE A 42 6.07 4.89 16.36
C ILE A 42 5.09 6.05 16.46
N GLY A 43 4.29 6.22 15.41
CA GLY A 43 3.17 7.15 15.35
C GLY A 43 1.82 6.45 15.42
N GLU A 44 0.81 7.17 15.89
CA GLU A 44 -0.60 6.77 15.83
C GLU A 44 -1.41 7.84 15.09
N VAL A 45 -2.28 7.40 14.18
CA VAL A 45 -3.18 8.29 13.44
C VAL A 45 -4.25 8.83 14.38
N ARG A 46 -4.32 10.16 14.52
CA ARG A 46 -5.22 10.85 15.45
C ARG A 46 -5.88 12.07 14.81
N GLY A 47 -6.98 12.53 15.40
CA GLY A 47 -7.61 13.82 15.08
C GLY A 47 -8.46 13.84 13.81
N LEU A 48 -8.59 12.73 13.07
CA LEU A 48 -9.47 12.66 11.91
C LEU A 48 -10.93 12.91 12.34
N LYS A 49 -11.58 13.89 11.70
CA LYS A 49 -12.95 14.33 12.06
C LYS A 49 -14.01 13.47 11.36
N LEU A 50 -15.06 13.15 12.10
CA LEU A 50 -16.31 12.65 11.53
C LEU A 50 -16.98 13.78 10.72
N GLY A 51 -17.19 13.56 9.41
CA GLY A 51 -17.76 14.55 8.48
C GLY A 51 -16.79 15.16 7.47
N GLY A 52 -15.48 14.89 7.60
CA GLY A 52 -14.52 15.03 6.48
C GLY A 52 -14.37 13.70 5.73
N ASP A 53 -13.26 13.54 4.99
CA ASP A 53 -12.94 12.28 4.30
C ASP A 53 -12.81 11.09 5.26
N GLY A 54 -12.51 11.34 6.55
CA GLY A 54 -12.49 10.33 7.61
C GLY A 54 -11.26 9.41 7.62
N PHE A 55 -10.25 9.69 6.79
CA PHE A 55 -9.02 8.92 6.71
C PHE A 55 -7.78 9.81 6.51
N LEU A 56 -6.63 9.28 6.89
CA LEU A 56 -5.32 9.77 6.52
C LEU A 56 -4.88 9.10 5.21
N ALA A 57 -4.67 9.91 4.17
CA ALA A 57 -4.19 9.44 2.88
C ALA A 57 -2.74 8.96 2.97
N VAL A 58 -2.48 7.73 2.52
CA VAL A 58 -1.13 7.23 2.27
C VAL A 58 -0.84 7.41 0.79
N ARG A 59 0.27 8.08 0.46
CA ARG A 59 0.60 8.49 -0.91
C ARG A 59 1.91 7.93 -1.41
N ALA A 60 2.07 7.90 -2.73
CA ALA A 60 3.29 7.41 -3.38
C ALA A 60 4.51 8.34 -3.21
N GLY A 61 4.31 9.58 -2.75
CA GLY A 61 5.35 10.59 -2.54
C GLY A 61 4.87 11.73 -1.63
N PRO A 62 5.78 12.64 -1.24
CA PRO A 62 5.50 13.74 -0.30
C PRO A 62 4.71 14.88 -0.95
N GLY A 63 3.41 14.70 -1.12
CA GLY A 63 2.56 15.71 -1.75
C GLY A 63 1.15 15.20 -2.05
N SER A 64 0.18 16.10 -2.16
CA SER A 64 -1.22 15.74 -2.45
C SER A 64 -1.45 15.31 -3.90
N GLU A 65 -0.54 15.67 -4.79
CA GLU A 65 -0.49 15.33 -6.21
C GLU A 65 -0.03 13.89 -6.45
N HIS A 66 0.64 13.27 -5.48
CA HIS A 66 1.02 11.86 -5.57
C HIS A 66 -0.18 10.94 -5.40
N ALA A 67 -0.13 9.82 -6.13
CA ALA A 67 -1.18 8.80 -6.14
C ALA A 67 -1.52 8.32 -4.71
N LEU A 68 -2.82 8.17 -4.45
CA LEU A 68 -3.34 7.59 -3.21
C LEU A 68 -3.15 6.07 -3.25
N LEU A 69 -2.44 5.53 -2.27
CA LEU A 69 -2.11 4.12 -2.14
C LEU A 69 -2.98 3.41 -1.09
N ASP A 70 -3.29 4.09 0.01
CA ASP A 70 -4.08 3.53 1.11
C ASP A 70 -4.77 4.64 1.93
N LYS A 71 -5.66 4.24 2.84
CA LYS A 71 -6.44 5.10 3.73
C LYS A 71 -6.36 4.57 5.16
N LEU A 72 -5.77 5.33 6.07
CA LEU A 72 -5.63 4.94 7.49
C LEU A 72 -6.68 5.65 8.35
N GLY A 73 -7.33 4.90 9.24
CA GLY A 73 -8.25 5.47 10.24
C GLY A 73 -7.56 5.85 11.55
N ASN A 74 -8.29 6.53 12.45
CA ASN A 74 -7.80 6.84 13.79
C ASN A 74 -7.40 5.56 14.56
N GLY A 75 -6.37 5.66 15.39
CA GLY A 75 -5.81 4.55 16.17
C GLY A 75 -4.85 3.65 15.36
N ARG A 76 -4.68 3.90 14.06
CA ARG A 76 -3.73 3.12 13.25
C ARG A 76 -2.30 3.47 13.63
N ARG A 77 -1.51 2.46 14.00
CA ARG A 77 -0.08 2.60 14.28
C ARG A 77 0.77 2.47 13.02
N VAL A 78 1.82 3.26 12.97
CA VAL A 78 2.80 3.33 11.88
C VAL A 78 4.20 3.50 12.45
N TYR A 79 5.21 2.99 11.76
CA TYR A 79 6.61 3.34 12.01
C TYR A 79 6.95 4.55 11.15
N LEU A 80 7.57 5.55 11.75
CA LEU A 80 7.93 6.82 11.12
C LEU A 80 9.37 6.73 10.65
N CYS A 81 9.59 7.05 9.38
CA CYS A 81 10.89 6.97 8.75
C CYS A 81 11.40 8.39 8.42
N ARG A 82 11.46 8.77 7.14
CA ARG A 82 11.98 10.05 6.68
C ARG A 82 10.90 11.12 6.63
N GLY A 83 11.24 12.33 7.09
CA GLY A 83 10.43 13.53 6.88
C GLY A 83 10.81 14.28 5.60
N GLU A 84 9.82 14.86 4.93
CA GLU A 84 10.01 15.83 3.84
C GLU A 84 8.93 16.91 3.90
N GLY A 85 9.31 18.11 4.34
CA GLY A 85 8.37 19.21 4.58
C GLY A 85 7.26 18.81 5.55
N ARG A 86 6.00 18.83 5.08
CA ARG A 86 4.82 18.45 5.89
C ARG A 86 4.48 16.96 5.83
N TRP A 87 5.31 16.16 5.17
CA TRP A 87 5.08 14.75 4.96
C TRP A 87 6.10 13.90 5.71
N VAL A 88 5.69 12.68 6.04
CA VAL A 88 6.55 11.65 6.61
C VAL A 88 6.27 10.33 5.92
N SER A 89 7.34 9.62 5.58
CA SER A 89 7.22 8.27 5.08
C SER A 89 7.00 7.29 6.23
N VAL A 90 6.17 6.28 5.97
CA VAL A 90 5.73 5.34 6.99
C VAL A 90 5.81 3.90 6.53
N LEU A 91 6.05 3.00 7.49
CA LEU A 91 5.84 1.56 7.35
C LEU A 91 4.72 1.11 8.28
N TYR A 92 3.87 0.21 7.81
CA TYR A 92 2.80 -0.33 8.66
C TYR A 92 2.36 -1.71 8.17
N PRO A 93 1.92 -2.59 9.09
CA PRO A 93 1.49 -3.91 8.70
C PRO A 93 0.26 -3.86 7.77
N ALA A 94 0.04 -4.91 6.98
CA ALA A 94 -1.26 -5.08 6.33
C ALA A 94 -2.36 -5.30 7.39
N PRO A 95 -3.63 -5.00 7.09
CA PRO A 95 -4.74 -5.38 7.95
C PRO A 95 -4.70 -6.89 8.28
N GLY A 96 -4.90 -7.25 9.55
CA GLY A 96 -4.82 -8.65 10.00
C GLY A 96 -3.43 -9.16 10.37
N SER A 97 -2.36 -8.47 9.95
CA SER A 97 -0.98 -8.82 10.32
C SER A 97 -0.57 -8.13 11.63
N LYS A 98 -0.93 -8.72 12.77
CA LYS A 98 -0.62 -8.15 14.10
C LYS A 98 0.86 -8.28 14.49
N ASP A 99 1.55 -9.26 13.90
CA ASP A 99 2.91 -9.64 14.29
C ASP A 99 3.98 -9.27 13.26
N ALA A 100 3.60 -8.58 12.17
CA ALA A 100 4.57 -8.13 11.18
C ALA A 100 5.41 -7.00 11.79
N ARG A 101 6.59 -7.35 12.31
CA ARG A 101 7.63 -6.39 12.64
C ARG A 101 8.04 -5.72 11.32
N CYS A 102 7.57 -4.50 11.08
CA CYS A 102 8.01 -3.69 9.97
C CYS A 102 9.42 -3.19 10.25
N LEU A 103 10.39 -4.09 10.17
CA LEU A 103 11.79 -3.74 10.30
C LEU A 103 12.23 -3.08 9.00
N ALA A 104 12.84 -1.90 9.13
CA ALA A 104 13.59 -1.27 8.04
C ALA A 104 14.96 -1.93 7.86
N GLU A 105 15.12 -3.20 8.27
CA GLU A 105 16.33 -3.97 8.04
C GLU A 105 16.36 -4.41 6.59
N SER A 106 16.92 -3.56 5.72
CA SER A 106 17.92 -3.90 4.68
C SER A 106 17.85 -2.95 3.49
N ALA A 107 18.74 -1.96 3.55
CA ALA A 107 19.58 -1.44 2.47
C ALA A 107 18.97 -0.74 1.24
N ASP A 108 17.70 -0.95 0.88
CA ASP A 108 17.08 -0.29 -0.29
C ASP A 108 15.81 0.48 0.08
N ILE A 109 15.89 1.31 1.12
CA ILE A 109 14.78 2.18 1.54
C ILE A 109 14.39 3.18 0.42
N GLY A 110 15.27 3.36 -0.58
CA GLY A 110 14.97 4.01 -1.86
C GLY A 110 13.78 3.40 -2.63
N LYS A 111 13.53 2.09 -2.46
CA LYS A 111 12.46 1.30 -3.09
C LYS A 111 12.03 0.17 -2.16
N TYR A 112 11.44 0.49 -1.02
CA TYR A 112 11.01 -0.54 -0.06
C TYR A 112 10.11 -1.61 -0.70
N ARG A 113 10.51 -2.88 -0.56
CA ARG A 113 9.78 -4.07 -1.05
C ARG A 113 9.53 -5.10 0.05
N GLY A 114 9.63 -4.68 1.31
CA GLY A 114 9.40 -5.56 2.45
C GLY A 114 7.92 -5.93 2.63
N PRO A 115 7.62 -6.77 3.64
CA PRO A 115 6.29 -7.36 3.83
C PRO A 115 5.24 -6.35 4.33
N CYS A 116 5.65 -5.15 4.75
CA CYS A 116 4.73 -4.12 5.19
C CYS A 116 4.22 -3.26 4.03
N LYS A 117 3.14 -2.54 4.29
CA LYS A 117 2.74 -1.45 3.42
C LYS A 117 3.60 -0.23 3.73
N SER A 118 3.76 0.65 2.74
CA SER A 118 4.52 1.88 2.86
C SER A 118 3.86 3.03 2.11
N GLY A 119 4.35 4.25 2.37
CA GLY A 119 3.89 5.46 1.68
C GLY A 119 4.22 6.71 2.47
N TRP A 120 3.67 7.83 2.03
CA TRP A 120 3.82 9.15 2.64
C TRP A 120 2.49 9.63 3.21
N VAL A 121 2.53 10.18 4.42
CA VAL A 121 1.37 10.75 5.12
C VAL A 121 1.67 12.14 5.62
N HIS A 122 0.63 12.94 5.87
CA HIS A 122 0.78 14.31 6.37
C HIS A 122 0.96 14.32 7.89
N TRP A 123 1.94 15.10 8.38
CA TRP A 123 2.31 15.16 9.81
C TRP A 123 1.18 15.54 10.76
N SER A 124 0.26 16.42 10.34
CA SER A 124 -0.82 16.93 11.20
C SER A 124 -1.77 15.87 11.77
N TRP A 125 -1.71 14.63 11.28
CA TRP A 125 -2.57 13.53 11.71
C TRP A 125 -1.81 12.44 12.46
N ILE A 126 -0.54 12.67 12.80
CA ILE A 126 0.33 11.72 13.49
C ILE A 126 0.66 12.24 14.87
N GLU A 127 0.36 11.44 15.89
CA GLU A 127 0.87 11.61 17.25
C GLU A 127 2.00 10.61 17.48
N ILE A 128 3.18 11.07 17.89
CA ILE A 128 4.30 10.19 18.24
C ILE A 128 4.01 9.58 19.61
N ILE A 129 4.04 8.25 19.69
CA ILE A 129 3.70 7.50 20.92
C ILE A 129 4.86 6.67 21.48
N ALA A 130 5.93 6.46 20.69
CA ALA A 130 7.17 5.83 21.14
C ALA A 130 8.36 6.23 20.26
N GLY A 131 9.57 6.14 20.81
CA GLY A 131 10.85 6.37 20.13
C GLY A 131 12.02 5.88 20.97
#